data_AF-A0A0P7W8A8-F1
#
_entry.id   AF-A0A0P7W8A8-F1
#
_cell.length_a   1.000
_cell.length_b   1.000
_cell.length_c   1.000
_cell.angle_alpha   90.00
_cell.angle_beta   90.00
_cell.angle_gamma   90.00
#
_symmetry.space_group_name_H-M   'P 1'
#
loop_
_entity.id
_entity.type
_entity.pdbx_description
1 polymer ?
#
loop_
_entity_poly.entity_id
_entity_poly.type
_entity_poly.pdbx_seq_one_letter_code
_entity_poly.pdbx_strand_id
1 'polypeptide(L)'
;MSFLDRIAAKVTPAASKDDRAEARRKVKRRTSGEPWLAMIVEQHEKIERHFDEARNARDAKGRVDAMRALEKELTGHATAEEAIVYPVVSEDSGKTHAGMAYEEHAMTKINLAKLERIDPDSREWMEKLDHIEGAVRQHIYQEESSWLPDLVEKTSPRDKEVINRRFTEEYERYMGPPTGGQMSPGQSSPTSA
;
A
#
# COMPACT_ATOMS: atom_id res chain seq x y z
N MET A 1 19.81 -16.08 1.51
CA MET A 1 18.54 -16.13 2.24
C MET A 1 17.64 -15.06 1.68
N SER A 2 16.45 -15.43 1.22
CA SER A 2 15.42 -14.52 0.73
C SER A 2 15.02 -13.57 1.87
N PHE A 3 14.61 -12.35 1.56
CA PHE A 3 14.02 -11.43 2.52
C PHE A 3 12.85 -12.07 3.31
N LEU A 4 12.11 -12.96 2.64
CA LEU A 4 11.03 -13.76 3.22
C LEU A 4 11.55 -14.74 4.28
N ASP A 5 12.77 -15.26 4.10
CA ASP A 5 13.46 -16.05 5.11
C ASP A 5 13.86 -15.18 6.32
N ARG A 6 14.10 -13.87 6.15
CA ARG A 6 14.39 -12.95 7.28
C ARG A 6 13.15 -12.58 8.07
N ILE A 7 11.99 -12.42 7.41
CA ILE A 7 10.69 -12.31 8.10
C ILE A 7 10.43 -13.60 8.90
N ALA A 8 10.71 -14.77 8.32
CA ALA A 8 10.59 -16.05 9.02
C ALA A 8 11.66 -16.28 10.12
N ALA A 9 12.87 -15.71 9.97
CA ALA A 9 14.01 -15.95 10.87
C ALA A 9 14.11 -14.98 12.05
N LYS A 10 13.44 -13.82 12.03
CA LYS A 10 13.24 -13.02 13.25
C LYS A 10 12.06 -13.63 14.00
N VAL A 11 12.30 -14.06 15.24
CA VAL A 11 11.38 -14.78 16.14
C VAL A 11 10.18 -13.90 16.52
N THR A 12 9.29 -13.65 15.58
CA THR A 12 7.98 -13.04 15.80
C THR A 12 7.02 -13.74 14.84
N PRO A 13 6.06 -14.53 15.33
CA PRO A 13 5.07 -15.15 14.46
C PRO A 13 4.32 -14.06 13.69
N ALA A 14 3.96 -14.34 12.44
CA ALA A 14 3.13 -13.45 11.64
C ALA A 14 1.85 -13.09 12.41
N ALA A 15 1.43 -11.83 12.35
CA ALA A 15 0.28 -11.35 13.11
C ALA A 15 -0.99 -12.13 12.77
N SER A 16 -1.76 -12.50 13.80
CA SER A 16 -3.02 -13.19 13.60
C SER A 16 -4.05 -12.28 12.89
N LYS A 17 -5.12 -12.87 12.35
CA LYS A 17 -6.22 -12.09 11.76
C LYS A 17 -6.83 -11.12 12.77
N ASP A 18 -6.93 -11.52 14.03
CA ASP A 18 -7.50 -10.71 15.10
C ASP A 18 -6.57 -9.55 15.48
N ASP A 19 -5.26 -9.79 15.55
CA ASP A 19 -4.25 -8.74 15.79
C ASP A 19 -4.28 -7.68 14.68
N ARG A 20 -4.34 -8.12 13.42
CA ARG A 20 -4.44 -7.22 12.26
C ARG A 20 -5.73 -6.41 12.29
N ALA A 21 -6.86 -7.05 12.58
CA ALA A 21 -8.14 -6.36 12.71
C ALA A 21 -8.14 -5.36 13.88
N GLU A 22 -7.50 -5.68 15.00
CA GLU A 22 -7.37 -4.77 16.13
C GLU A 22 -6.48 -3.56 15.81
N ALA A 23 -5.33 -3.78 15.17
CA ALA A 23 -4.45 -2.72 14.69
C ALA A 23 -5.20 -1.76 13.74
N ARG A 24 -5.87 -2.31 12.73
CA ARG A 24 -6.73 -1.55 11.78
C ARG A 24 -7.79 -0.73 12.51
N ARG A 25 -8.49 -1.31 13.49
CA ARG A 25 -9.50 -0.57 14.30
C ARG A 25 -8.87 0.56 15.12
N LYS A 26 -7.67 0.36 15.68
CA LYS A 26 -6.97 1.37 16.46
C LYS A 26 -6.52 2.54 15.59
N VAL A 27 -5.87 2.27 14.46
CA VAL A 27 -5.37 3.30 13.55
C VAL A 27 -6.52 4.07 12.90
N LYS A 28 -7.63 3.41 12.53
CA LYS A 28 -8.83 4.07 11.99
C LYS A 28 -9.47 5.09 12.95
N ARG A 29 -9.27 5.00 14.26
CA ARG A 29 -9.76 6.02 15.19
C ARG A 29 -8.95 7.33 15.13
N ARG A 30 -7.76 7.30 14.53
CA ARG A 30 -6.87 8.45 14.38
C ARG A 30 -7.04 9.16 13.03
N THR A 31 -7.75 8.56 12.06
CA THR A 31 -7.86 9.08 10.69
C THR A 31 -8.67 10.37 10.59
N SER A 32 -9.61 10.65 11.50
CA SER A 32 -10.46 11.84 11.44
C SER A 32 -9.70 13.17 11.47
N GLY A 33 -8.48 13.18 12.02
CA GLY A 33 -7.60 14.36 12.03
C GLY A 33 -6.43 14.27 11.03
N GLU A 34 -6.32 13.18 10.29
CA GLU A 34 -5.12 12.82 9.51
C GLU A 34 -5.55 12.26 8.13
N PRO A 35 -5.86 13.12 7.14
CA PRO A 35 -6.33 12.68 5.82
C PRO A 35 -5.37 11.73 5.10
N TRP A 36 -4.06 11.99 5.15
CA TRP A 36 -3.03 11.11 4.60
C TRP A 36 -3.10 9.69 5.18
N LEU A 37 -3.32 9.58 6.49
CA LEU A 37 -3.47 8.30 7.17
C LEU A 37 -4.75 7.58 6.73
N ALA A 38 -5.84 8.32 6.58
CA ALA A 38 -7.10 7.76 6.07
C ALA A 38 -6.90 7.12 4.69
N MET A 39 -6.17 7.81 3.81
CA MET A 39 -5.87 7.36 2.45
C MET A 39 -4.99 6.12 2.44
N ILE A 40 -3.91 6.09 3.23
CA ILE A 40 -3.04 4.90 3.39
C ILE A 40 -3.86 3.68 3.83
N VAL A 41 -4.69 3.84 4.87
CA VAL A 41 -5.50 2.74 5.39
C VAL A 41 -6.55 2.25 4.37
N GLU A 42 -7.11 3.15 3.56
CA GLU A 42 -8.01 2.77 2.47
C GLU A 42 -7.26 1.98 1.38
N GLN A 43 -6.04 2.39 1.03
CA GLN A 43 -5.19 1.69 0.08
C GLN A 43 -4.80 0.30 0.59
N HIS A 44 -4.46 0.16 1.88
CA HIS A 44 -4.24 -1.16 2.50
C HIS A 44 -5.44 -2.08 2.34
N GLU A 45 -6.64 -1.58 2.62
CA GLU A 45 -7.88 -2.34 2.45
C GLU A 45 -8.11 -2.73 0.99
N LYS A 46 -7.75 -1.86 0.05
CA LYS A 46 -7.87 -2.12 -1.39
C LYS A 46 -6.87 -3.18 -1.86
N ILE A 47 -5.63 -3.11 -1.41
CA ILE A 47 -4.59 -4.11 -1.66
C ILE A 47 -5.05 -5.48 -1.15
N GLU A 48 -5.54 -5.57 0.10
CA GLU A 48 -6.06 -6.81 0.68
C GLU A 48 -7.25 -7.38 -0.13
N ARG A 49 -8.17 -6.51 -0.61
CA ARG A 49 -9.26 -6.93 -1.50
C ARG A 49 -8.76 -7.49 -2.83
N HIS A 50 -7.75 -6.89 -3.44
CA HIS A 50 -7.22 -7.39 -4.71
C HIS A 50 -6.56 -8.76 -4.58
N PHE A 51 -5.93 -9.08 -3.44
CA PHE A 51 -5.49 -10.45 -3.16
C PHE A 51 -6.67 -11.42 -3.09
N ASP A 52 -7.76 -11.05 -2.42
CA ASP A 52 -8.96 -11.88 -2.34
C ASP A 52 -9.62 -12.06 -3.72
N GLU A 53 -9.69 -11.02 -4.55
CA GLU A 53 -10.18 -11.09 -5.92
C GLU A 53 -9.32 -12.03 -6.78
N ALA A 54 -7.99 -11.89 -6.70
CA ALA A 54 -7.05 -12.73 -7.44
C ALA A 54 -7.14 -14.20 -7.01
N ARG A 55 -7.30 -14.47 -5.71
CA ARG A 55 -7.45 -15.84 -5.19
C ARG A 55 -8.78 -16.48 -5.62
N ASN A 56 -9.87 -15.72 -5.58
CA ASN A 56 -11.22 -16.23 -5.80
C ASN A 56 -11.70 -16.13 -7.26
N ALA A 57 -10.88 -15.60 -8.16
CA ALA A 57 -11.21 -15.53 -9.58
C ALA A 57 -11.42 -16.93 -10.18
N ARG A 58 -12.44 -17.03 -11.04
CA ARG A 58 -12.93 -18.30 -11.60
C ARG A 58 -12.06 -18.86 -12.72
N ASP A 59 -11.31 -18.01 -13.40
CA ASP A 59 -10.49 -18.35 -14.55
C ASP A 59 -9.15 -17.60 -14.53
N ALA A 60 -8.20 -18.08 -15.34
CA ALA A 60 -6.88 -17.48 -15.52
C ALA A 60 -6.93 -15.98 -15.85
N LYS A 61 -7.89 -15.57 -16.70
CA LYS A 61 -8.02 -14.17 -17.09
C LYS A 61 -8.36 -13.29 -15.89
N GLY A 62 -9.34 -13.69 -15.07
CA GLY A 62 -9.74 -12.97 -13.87
C GLY A 62 -8.60 -12.89 -12.85
N ARG A 63 -7.80 -13.95 -12.69
CA ARG A 63 -6.61 -13.94 -11.84
C ARG A 63 -5.57 -12.93 -12.30
N VAL A 64 -5.27 -12.90 -13.60
CA VAL A 64 -4.33 -11.96 -14.19
C VAL A 64 -4.83 -10.52 -14.09
N ASP A 65 -6.11 -10.27 -14.36
CA ASP A 65 -6.70 -8.93 -14.27
C ASP A 65 -6.65 -8.40 -12.81
N ALA A 66 -7.01 -9.23 -11.83
CA ALA A 66 -6.94 -8.88 -10.42
C ALA A 66 -5.48 -8.68 -9.93
N MET A 67 -4.55 -9.53 -10.39
CA MET A 67 -3.13 -9.40 -10.07
C MET A 67 -2.53 -8.11 -10.63
N ARG A 68 -2.91 -7.69 -11.84
CA ARG A 68 -2.50 -6.38 -12.39
C ARG A 68 -3.10 -5.21 -11.63
N ALA A 69 -4.34 -5.32 -11.18
CA ALA A 69 -4.95 -4.31 -10.32
C ALA A 69 -4.21 -4.20 -8.97
N LEU A 70 -3.87 -5.35 -8.36
CA LEU A 70 -3.03 -5.43 -7.17
C LEU A 70 -1.67 -4.77 -7.39
N GLU A 71 -0.95 -5.12 -8.45
CA GLU A 71 0.37 -4.55 -8.75
C GLU A 71 0.32 -3.04 -8.92
N LYS A 72 -0.69 -2.54 -9.65
CA LYS A 72 -0.89 -1.11 -9.85
C LYS A 72 -1.13 -0.41 -8.50
N GLU A 73 -2.07 -0.91 -7.70
CA GLU A 73 -2.42 -0.32 -6.41
C GLU A 73 -1.23 -0.31 -5.45
N LEU A 74 -0.59 -1.47 -5.29
CA LEU A 74 0.54 -1.67 -4.38
C LEU A 74 1.73 -0.79 -4.78
N THR A 75 2.03 -0.70 -6.08
CA THR A 75 3.16 0.13 -6.54
C THR A 75 2.90 1.62 -6.35
N GLY A 76 1.67 2.08 -6.60
CA GLY A 76 1.30 3.48 -6.37
C GLY A 76 1.37 3.84 -4.90
N HIS A 77 0.79 3.00 -4.04
CA HIS A 77 0.83 3.15 -2.58
C HIS A 77 2.28 3.17 -2.06
N ALA A 78 3.06 2.13 -2.36
CA ALA A 78 4.45 2.02 -1.92
C ALA A 78 5.31 3.21 -2.38
N THR A 79 5.14 3.66 -3.63
CA THR A 79 5.91 4.80 -4.17
C THR A 79 5.59 6.10 -3.42
N ALA A 80 4.33 6.32 -3.05
CA ALA A 80 3.93 7.51 -2.29
C ALA A 80 4.49 7.48 -0.86
N GLU A 81 4.50 6.33 -0.20
CA GLU A 81 5.11 6.19 1.13
C GLU A 81 6.62 6.36 1.11
N GLU A 82 7.29 5.68 0.17
CA GLU A 82 8.72 5.81 -0.10
C GLU A 82 9.11 7.27 -0.32
N ALA A 83 8.38 8.00 -1.17
CA ALA A 83 8.75 9.37 -1.52
C ALA A 83 8.42 10.39 -0.41
N ILE A 84 7.35 10.19 0.35
CA ILE A 84 6.76 11.26 1.17
C ILE A 84 6.73 10.92 2.66
N VAL A 85 6.35 9.69 3.03
CA VAL A 85 6.14 9.31 4.43
C VAL A 85 7.46 8.94 5.09
N TYR A 86 8.20 8.00 4.50
CA TYR A 86 9.42 7.46 5.08
C TYR A 86 10.56 8.49 5.27
N PRO A 87 10.74 9.51 4.40
CA PRO A 87 11.72 10.56 4.65
C PRO A 87 11.46 11.33 5.94
N VAL A 88 10.19 11.62 6.26
CA VAL A 88 9.80 12.31 7.51
C VAL A 88 10.07 11.44 8.74
N VAL A 89 9.92 10.12 8.61
CA VAL A 89 10.25 9.12 9.64
C VAL A 89 11.76 8.98 9.87
N SER A 90 12.55 9.21 8.82
CA SER A 90 14.00 8.97 8.82
C SER A 90 14.80 10.02 9.57
N GLU A 91 14.21 11.14 10.00
CA GLU A 91 14.94 12.14 10.79
C GLU A 91 15.08 11.75 12.28
N ASP A 92 14.35 10.72 12.75
CA ASP A 92 14.34 10.23 14.14
C ASP A 92 14.63 8.70 14.28
N SER A 93 14.23 8.06 15.39
CA SER A 93 14.35 6.61 15.65
C SER A 93 13.73 5.70 14.58
N GLY A 94 13.03 6.27 13.60
CA GLY A 94 12.37 5.59 12.49
C GLY A 94 13.26 5.19 11.32
N LYS A 95 14.56 5.55 11.31
CA LYS A 95 15.52 5.15 10.25
C LYS A 95 15.53 3.64 9.96
N THR A 96 15.49 2.82 11.01
CA THR A 96 15.49 1.35 10.87
C THR A 96 14.19 0.85 10.27
N HIS A 97 13.04 1.43 10.66
CA HIS A 97 11.73 1.07 10.12
C HIS A 97 11.62 1.44 8.64
N ALA A 98 11.98 2.67 8.28
CA ALA A 98 12.01 3.13 6.90
C ALA A 98 12.88 2.22 6.02
N GLY A 99 14.11 1.91 6.46
CA GLY A 99 15.02 1.04 5.71
C GLY A 99 14.46 -0.37 5.46
N MET A 100 13.78 -0.95 6.46
CA MET A 100 13.10 -2.25 6.30
C MET A 100 11.92 -2.14 5.33
N ALA A 101 11.13 -1.07 5.42
CA ALA A 101 9.98 -0.83 4.54
C ALA A 101 10.38 -0.73 3.07
N TYR A 102 11.46 0.02 2.76
CA TYR A 102 12.00 0.09 1.40
C TYR A 102 12.41 -1.29 0.86
N GLU A 103 13.05 -2.13 1.69
CA GLU A 103 13.43 -3.49 1.28
C GLU A 103 12.18 -4.36 1.07
N GLU A 104 11.19 -4.27 1.96
CA GLU A 104 9.90 -4.96 1.88
C GLU A 104 9.15 -4.64 0.58
N HIS A 105 9.05 -3.35 0.24
CA HIS A 105 8.41 -2.88 -0.98
C HIS A 105 9.14 -3.37 -2.24
N ALA A 106 10.47 -3.21 -2.29
CA ALA A 106 11.25 -3.67 -3.43
C ALA A 106 11.11 -5.18 -3.65
N MET A 107 11.17 -5.96 -2.57
CA MET A 107 11.04 -7.41 -2.64
C MET A 107 9.63 -7.84 -3.03
N THR A 108 8.60 -7.13 -2.58
CA THR A 108 7.21 -7.39 -2.98
C THR A 108 7.01 -7.15 -4.47
N LYS A 109 7.47 -6.01 -4.99
CA LYS A 109 7.45 -5.67 -6.43
C LYS A 109 8.16 -6.75 -7.27
N ILE A 110 9.33 -7.22 -6.84
CA ILE A 110 10.06 -8.32 -7.50
C ILE A 110 9.25 -9.63 -7.49
N ASN A 111 8.57 -9.96 -6.39
CA ASN A 111 7.80 -11.19 -6.31
C ASN A 111 6.51 -11.14 -7.14
N LEU A 112 5.85 -9.98 -7.25
CA LEU A 112 4.73 -9.79 -8.17
C LEU A 112 5.18 -9.95 -9.63
N ALA A 113 6.30 -9.33 -10.03
CA ALA A 113 6.87 -9.51 -11.37
C ALA A 113 7.25 -10.98 -11.68
N LYS A 114 7.63 -11.76 -10.65
CA LYS A 114 7.85 -13.21 -10.79
C LYS A 114 6.53 -13.97 -10.93
N LEU A 115 5.51 -13.61 -10.16
CA LEU A 115 4.18 -14.22 -10.21
C LEU A 115 3.56 -14.09 -11.61
N GLU A 116 3.76 -12.97 -12.30
CA GLU A 116 3.28 -12.76 -13.68
C GLU A 116 3.78 -13.81 -14.69
N ARG A 117 4.90 -14.47 -14.38
CA ARG A 117 5.56 -15.43 -15.26
C ARG A 117 5.14 -16.88 -14.98
N ILE A 118 4.32 -17.09 -13.95
CA ILE A 118 3.80 -18.40 -13.55
C ILE A 118 2.43 -18.58 -14.18
N ASP A 119 2.12 -19.80 -14.63
CA ASP A 119 0.80 -20.13 -15.16
C ASP A 119 -0.29 -19.85 -14.10
N PRO A 120 -1.24 -18.94 -14.36
CA PRO A 120 -2.28 -18.55 -13.40
C PRO A 120 -3.25 -19.67 -13.02
N ASP A 121 -3.32 -20.77 -13.77
CA ASP A 121 -4.11 -21.96 -13.38
C ASP A 121 -3.31 -22.97 -12.54
N SER A 122 -2.01 -22.74 -12.36
CA SER A 122 -1.14 -23.65 -11.62
C SER A 122 -1.26 -23.50 -10.10
N ARG A 123 -0.98 -24.60 -9.39
CA ARG A 123 -0.82 -24.59 -7.93
C ARG A 123 0.33 -23.68 -7.48
N GLU A 124 1.42 -23.62 -8.26
CA GLU A 124 2.57 -22.77 -7.97
C GLU A 124 2.19 -21.29 -7.89
N TRP A 125 1.30 -20.84 -8.79
CA TRP A 125 0.81 -19.46 -8.80
C TRP A 125 0.06 -19.13 -7.50
N MET A 126 -0.82 -20.02 -7.05
CA MET A 126 -1.57 -19.85 -5.80
C MET A 126 -0.63 -19.80 -4.58
N GLU A 127 0.32 -20.73 -4.48
CA GLU A 127 1.32 -20.76 -3.41
C GLU A 127 2.17 -19.48 -3.40
N LYS A 128 2.53 -18.97 -4.57
CA LYS A 128 3.28 -17.73 -4.71
C LYS A 128 2.45 -16.51 -4.32
N LEU A 129 1.17 -16.45 -4.71
CA LEU A 129 0.24 -15.39 -4.32
C LEU A 129 0.08 -15.34 -2.80
N ASP A 130 -0.19 -16.47 -2.15
CA ASP A 130 -0.36 -16.56 -0.69
C ASP A 130 0.91 -16.14 0.06
N HIS A 131 2.08 -16.48 -0.49
CA HIS A 131 3.36 -16.07 0.09
C HIS A 131 3.56 -14.55 0.03
N ILE A 132 3.24 -13.92 -1.12
CA ILE A 132 3.31 -12.47 -1.27
C ILE A 132 2.31 -11.80 -0.33
N GLU A 133 1.08 -12.30 -0.28
CA GLU A 133 0.03 -11.77 0.59
C GLU A 133 0.43 -11.82 2.06
N GLY A 134 1.04 -12.92 2.52
CA GLY A 134 1.54 -13.06 3.88
C GLY A 134 2.55 -11.96 4.25
N ALA A 135 3.50 -11.68 3.35
CA ALA A 135 4.48 -10.61 3.55
C ALA A 135 3.83 -9.22 3.57
N VAL A 136 2.94 -8.93 2.62
CA VAL A 136 2.23 -7.64 2.55
C VAL A 136 1.34 -7.42 3.78
N ARG A 137 0.62 -8.44 4.23
CA ARG A 137 -0.22 -8.36 5.44
C ARG A 137 0.59 -8.13 6.71
N GLN A 138 1.80 -8.70 6.77
CA GLN A 138 2.70 -8.46 7.89
C GLN A 138 3.26 -7.04 7.88
N HIS A 139 3.60 -6.51 6.70
CA HIS A 139 4.02 -5.12 6.53
C HIS A 139 2.91 -4.14 6.97
N ILE A 140 1.71 -4.29 6.40
CA ILE A 140 0.51 -3.51 6.78
C ILE A 140 0.28 -3.53 8.29
N TYR A 141 0.44 -4.70 8.93
CA TYR A 141 0.31 -4.81 10.38
C TYR A 141 1.35 -3.98 11.14
N GLN A 142 2.63 -4.03 10.74
CA GLN A 142 3.68 -3.26 11.40
C GLN A 142 3.42 -1.76 11.30
N GLU A 143 2.97 -1.31 10.14
CA GLU A 143 2.60 0.08 9.92
C GLU A 143 1.42 0.51 10.78
N GLU A 144 0.31 -0.23 10.73
CA GLU A 144 -0.91 0.15 11.43
C GLU A 144 -0.85 -0.03 12.95
N SER A 145 -0.05 -0.98 13.43
CA SER A 145 0.09 -1.25 14.87
C SER A 145 1.14 -0.37 15.54
N SER A 146 2.11 0.15 14.79
CA SER A 146 3.25 0.87 15.35
C SER A 146 3.62 2.13 14.56
N TRP A 147 4.02 2.00 13.29
CA TRP A 147 4.70 3.10 12.61
C TRP A 147 3.79 4.30 12.31
N LEU A 148 2.58 4.05 11.79
CA LEU A 148 1.61 5.08 11.49
C LEU A 148 1.09 5.78 12.77
N PRO A 149 0.73 5.07 13.87
CA PRO A 149 0.44 5.70 15.15
C PRO A 149 1.57 6.62 15.65
N ASP A 150 2.83 6.15 15.59
CA ASP A 150 4.00 6.93 15.99
C ASP A 150 4.18 8.18 15.14
N LEU A 151 3.96 8.07 13.83
CA LEU A 151 3.99 9.19 12.89
C LEU A 151 2.97 10.26 13.26
N VAL A 152 1.73 9.85 13.57
CA VAL A 152 0.70 10.80 14.01
C VAL A 152 1.12 11.55 15.27
N GLU A 153 1.80 10.90 16.21
CA GLU A 153 2.19 11.52 17.48
C GLU A 153 3.41 12.43 17.35
N LYS A 154 4.38 12.06 16.51
CA LYS A 154 5.69 12.71 16.45
C LYS A 154 5.80 13.77 15.35
N THR A 155 4.95 13.71 14.32
CA THR A 155 5.03 14.63 13.17
C THR A 155 4.42 15.98 13.50
N SER A 156 5.12 17.06 13.16
CA SER A 156 4.64 18.42 13.37
C SER A 156 3.39 18.73 12.52
N PRO A 157 2.52 19.68 12.92
CA PRO A 157 1.37 20.08 12.11
C PRO A 157 1.76 20.57 10.70
N ARG A 158 2.92 21.22 10.57
CA ARG A 158 3.45 21.68 9.28
C ARG A 158 3.80 20.50 8.38
N ASP A 159 4.46 19.49 8.91
CA ASP A 159 4.90 18.34 8.12
C ASP A 159 3.71 17.45 7.76
N LYS A 160 2.70 17.33 8.64
CA LYS A 160 1.42 16.67 8.31
C LYS A 160 0.71 17.32 7.14
N GLU A 161 0.70 18.65 7.05
CA GLU A 161 0.14 19.36 5.90
C GLU A 161 0.92 19.06 4.60
N VAL A 162 2.25 18.98 4.70
CA VAL A 162 3.09 18.58 3.56
C VAL A 162 2.79 17.14 3.14
N ILE A 163 2.70 16.21 4.09
CA ILE A 163 2.38 14.80 3.81
C ILE A 163 1.00 14.70 3.16
N ASN A 164 -0.03 15.33 3.72
CA ASN A 164 -1.39 15.35 3.15
C ASN A 164 -1.38 15.72 1.67
N ARG A 165 -0.77 16.85 1.32
CA ARG A 165 -0.73 17.31 -0.07
C ARG A 165 0.13 16.41 -0.94
N ARG A 166 1.37 16.14 -0.51
CA ARG A 166 2.38 15.47 -1.35
C ARG A 166 2.11 13.98 -1.54
N PHE A 167 1.56 13.31 -0.53
CA PHE A 167 1.21 11.90 -0.61
C PHE A 167 0.13 11.66 -1.67
N THR A 168 -0.93 12.48 -1.64
CA THR A 168 -2.00 12.42 -2.65
C THR A 168 -1.46 12.74 -4.05
N GLU A 169 -0.68 13.82 -4.21
CA GLU A 169 -0.05 14.16 -5.50
C GLU A 169 0.79 13.01 -6.05
N GLU A 170 1.60 12.36 -5.21
CA GLU A 170 2.51 11.29 -5.64
C GLU A 170 1.76 10.00 -5.99
N TYR A 171 0.75 9.63 -5.19
CA TYR A 171 -0.10 8.49 -5.51
C TYR A 171 -0.90 8.71 -6.80
N GLU A 172 -1.48 9.89 -7.00
CA GLU A 172 -2.21 10.25 -8.22
C GLU A 172 -1.30 10.31 -9.45
N ARG A 173 -0.05 10.77 -9.30
CA ARG A 173 0.97 10.76 -10.36
C ARG A 173 1.18 9.35 -10.92
N TYR A 174 1.12 8.32 -10.07
CA TYR A 174 1.24 6.93 -10.48
C TYR A 174 -0.09 6.36 -10.99
N MET A 175 -1.18 6.59 -10.27
CA MET A 175 -2.47 5.96 -10.57
C MET A 175 -3.18 6.57 -11.78
N GLY A 176 -2.80 7.79 -12.15
CA GLY A 176 -3.56 8.67 -13.02
C GLY A 176 -4.71 9.35 -12.24
N PRO A 177 -5.32 10.40 -12.81
CA PRO A 177 -6.51 11.00 -12.20
C PRO A 177 -7.61 9.95 -12.07
N PRO A 178 -8.46 10.01 -11.02
CA PRO A 178 -9.59 9.11 -10.89
C PRO A 178 -10.45 9.19 -12.16
N THR A 179 -10.61 8.06 -12.84
CA THR A 179 -11.44 7.97 -14.05
C THR A 179 -12.91 8.12 -13.64
N GLY A 180 -13.40 9.37 -13.62
CA GLY A 180 -14.74 9.66 -13.10
C GLY A 180 -15.13 11.13 -13.24
N GLY A 181 -15.10 11.66 -14.45
CA GLY A 181 -15.68 12.97 -14.78
C GLY A 181 -15.35 13.37 -16.21
N GLN A 182 -16.26 13.11 -17.15
CA GLN A 182 -16.29 13.85 -18.40
C GLN A 182 -16.30 15.35 -18.06
N MET A 183 -15.17 16.03 -18.26
CA MET A 183 -15.21 17.47 -18.48
C MET A 183 -15.94 17.66 -19.82
N SER A 184 -17.21 18.04 -19.75
CA SER A 184 -17.96 18.50 -20.92
C SER A 184 -17.19 19.67 -21.55
N PRO A 185 -16.87 19.63 -22.86
CA PRO A 185 -16.30 20.79 -23.53
C PRO A 185 -17.44 21.76 -23.79
N GLY A 186 -17.60 22.78 -22.95
CA GLY A 186 -18.70 23.72 -23.16
C GLY A 186 -18.86 24.80 -22.12
N GLN A 187 -17.85 25.65 -21.93
CA GLN A 187 -18.08 27.05 -21.59
C GLN A 187 -17.07 27.91 -22.36
N SER A 188 -17.49 28.37 -23.53
CA SER A 188 -16.88 29.48 -24.25
C SER A 188 -16.97 30.73 -23.37
N SER A 189 -15.83 31.34 -23.07
CA SER A 189 -15.81 32.70 -22.52
C SER A 189 -16.38 33.68 -23.54
N PRO A 190 -17.18 34.69 -23.14
CA PRO A 190 -17.58 35.74 -24.05
C PRO A 190 -16.39 36.67 -24.29
N THR A 191 -16.08 36.90 -25.56
CA THR A 191 -15.16 37.94 -26.00
C THR A 191 -15.76 39.30 -25.64
N SER A 192 -15.11 40.05 -24.77
CA SER A 192 -15.44 41.46 -24.55
C SER A 192 -15.02 42.28 -25.77
N ALA A 193 -15.96 43.08 -26.29
CA ALA A 193 -15.72 44.23 -27.14
C ALA A 193 -15.93 45.50 -26.31
#